data_AF-A0A7X9FJK0-F1
#
_entry.id   AF-A0A7X9FJK0-F1
#
_cell.length_a   1.000
_cell.length_b   1.000
_cell.length_c   1.000
_cell.angle_alpha   90.00
_cell.angle_beta   90.00
_cell.angle_gamma   90.00
#
_symmetry.space_group_name_H-M   'P 1'
#
loop_
_entity.id
_entity.type
_entity.pdbx_description
1 polymer ?
#
loop_
_entity_poly.entity_id
_entity_poly.type
_entity_poly.pdbx_seq_one_letter_code
_entity_poly.pdbx_strand_id
1 'polypeptide(L)'
;MSYVGATLFLALLLAVLGLHVLSLPANWILFGLVALWGWLVPGAHFGWQFYLLLAALAGIGEVIEFAAQYFGAKKYGATGKGNLGGMIGAILGAILGAPFFFGLGALVGAIAGAFFGCYFFERRHGRDKAEATRAAWGTLYGKVLGMAVKIGLGGIMWIAAVRKIWP
;
A
#
# COMPACT_ATOMS: atom_id res chain seq x y z
N MET A 1 -6.31 1.51 32.24
CA MET A 1 -5.18 1.77 31.30
C MET A 1 -4.77 3.23 31.43
N SER A 2 -3.48 3.57 31.30
CA SER A 2 -3.09 4.98 31.25
C SER A 2 -3.51 5.56 29.90
N TYR A 3 -4.24 6.69 29.91
CA TYR A 3 -4.65 7.41 28.68
C TYR A 3 -3.44 7.70 27.77
N VAL A 4 -2.27 7.92 28.38
CA VAL A 4 -0.99 8.14 27.67
C VAL A 4 -0.60 6.92 26.83
N GLY A 5 -0.67 5.70 27.38
CA GLY A 5 -0.27 4.48 26.67
C GLY A 5 -1.15 4.19 25.44
N ALA A 6 -2.47 4.33 25.59
CA ALA A 6 -3.41 4.19 24.48
C ALA A 6 -3.18 5.26 23.40
N THR A 7 -2.95 6.51 23.79
CA THR A 7 -2.66 7.61 22.86
C THR A 7 -1.39 7.36 22.05
N LEU A 8 -0.29 7.00 22.71
CA LEU A 8 0.98 6.72 22.04
C LEU A 8 0.88 5.52 21.08
N PHE A 9 0.15 4.48 21.48
CA PHE A 9 -0.06 3.31 20.63
C PHE A 9 -0.89 3.65 19.39
N LEU A 10 -1.98 4.40 19.54
CA LEU A 10 -2.80 4.81 18.40
C LEU A 10 -2.05 5.77 17.46
N ALA A 11 -1.18 6.64 17.99
CA ALA A 11 -0.28 7.46 17.20
C ALA A 11 0.74 6.61 16.42
N LEU A 12 1.29 5.57 17.04
CA LEU A 12 2.14 4.59 16.35
C LEU A 12 1.39 3.90 15.22
N LEU A 13 0.16 3.43 15.44
CA LEU A 13 -0.65 2.81 14.37
C LEU A 13 -0.89 3.77 13.21
N LEU A 14 -1.11 5.06 13.51
CA LEU A 14 -1.28 6.09 12.47
C LEU A 14 0.02 6.30 11.70
N ALA A 15 1.17 6.35 12.39
CA ALA A 15 2.49 6.47 11.76
C ALA A 15 2.81 5.27 10.85
N VAL A 16 2.41 4.06 11.25
CA VAL A 16 2.55 2.84 10.45
C VAL A 16 1.82 2.95 9.11
N LEU A 17 0.66 3.61 9.04
CA LEU A 17 -0.03 3.84 7.76
C LEU A 17 0.80 4.67 6.77
N GLY A 18 1.75 5.48 7.26
CA GLY A 18 2.73 6.18 6.42
C GLY A 18 3.60 5.24 5.60
N LEU A 19 3.77 3.97 6.00
CA LEU A 19 4.54 2.97 5.25
C LEU A 19 3.91 2.61 3.90
N HIS A 20 2.64 2.96 3.64
CA HIS A 20 2.03 2.84 2.31
C HIS A 20 2.76 3.67 1.25
N VAL A 21 3.33 4.83 1.64
CA VAL A 21 4.17 5.68 0.77
C VAL A 21 5.40 4.92 0.26
N LEU A 22 5.93 4.02 1.09
CA LEU A 22 7.05 3.14 0.75
C LEU A 22 6.62 1.86 0.02
N SER A 23 5.34 1.71 -0.33
CA SER A 23 4.73 0.49 -0.87
C SER A 23 4.91 -0.76 0.03
N LEU A 24 5.02 -0.56 1.35
CA LEU A 24 5.12 -1.65 2.33
C LEU A 24 3.72 -2.13 2.78
N PRO A 25 3.61 -3.37 3.32
CA PRO A 25 2.34 -3.95 3.77
C PRO A 25 1.86 -3.36 5.12
N ALA A 26 1.65 -2.04 5.18
CA ALA A 26 1.33 -1.30 6.40
C ALA A 26 0.10 -1.82 7.14
N ASN A 27 -0.94 -2.24 6.40
CA ASN A 27 -2.19 -2.77 6.98
C ASN A 27 -1.94 -4.08 7.76
N TRP A 28 -1.02 -4.92 7.30
CA TRP A 28 -0.63 -6.14 8.00
C TRP A 28 0.18 -5.84 9.25
N ILE A 29 1.07 -4.84 9.20
CA ILE A 29 1.82 -4.37 10.37
C ILE A 29 0.86 -3.81 11.42
N LEU A 30 -0.11 -2.98 11.01
CA LEU A 30 -1.16 -2.46 11.89
C LEU A 30 -1.93 -3.59 12.55
N PHE A 31 -2.40 -4.57 11.78
CA PHE A 31 -3.10 -5.74 12.31
C PHE A 31 -2.25 -6.49 13.35
N GLY A 32 -0.98 -6.76 13.03
CA GLY A 32 -0.06 -7.44 13.94
C GLY A 32 0.16 -6.69 15.25
N LEU A 33 0.32 -5.36 15.18
CA LEU A 33 0.45 -4.52 16.38
C LEU A 33 -0.82 -4.54 17.22
N VAL A 34 -2.00 -4.46 16.61
CA VAL A 34 -3.28 -4.53 17.33
C VAL A 34 -3.48 -5.90 18.00
N ALA A 35 -3.10 -6.98 17.33
CA ALA A 35 -3.12 -8.32 17.91
C ALA A 35 -2.14 -8.43 19.09
N LEU A 36 -0.94 -7.87 18.96
CA LEU A 36 0.04 -7.80 20.04
C LEU A 36 -0.48 -7.00 21.24
N TRP A 37 -1.15 -5.87 21.00
CA TRP A 37 -1.78 -5.09 22.06
C TRP A 37 -2.85 -5.89 22.81
N GLY A 38 -3.75 -6.55 22.09
CA GLY A 38 -4.79 -7.39 22.69
C GLY A 38 -4.24 -8.58 23.48
N TRP A 39 -3.01 -9.02 23.18
CA TRP A 39 -2.34 -10.08 23.93
C TRP A 39 -1.59 -9.55 25.16
N LEU A 40 -0.87 -8.43 25.02
CA LEU A 40 0.01 -7.91 26.07
C LEU A 40 -0.72 -7.11 27.15
N VAL A 41 -1.81 -6.41 26.82
CA VAL A 41 -2.43 -5.50 27.79
C VAL A 41 -3.60 -6.15 28.54
N PRO A 42 -3.51 -6.27 29.87
CA PRO A 42 -4.58 -6.88 30.66
C PRO A 42 -5.93 -6.16 30.47
N GLY A 43 -6.98 -6.94 30.22
CA GLY A 43 -8.34 -6.45 29.99
C GLY A 43 -8.65 -6.03 28.56
N ALA A 44 -7.67 -6.02 27.64
CA ALA A 44 -7.88 -5.72 26.23
C ALA A 44 -8.37 -6.96 25.46
N HIS A 45 -9.66 -7.29 25.57
CA HIS A 45 -10.25 -8.42 24.85
C HIS A 45 -11.00 -7.98 23.60
N PHE A 46 -10.34 -8.10 22.45
CA PHE A 46 -10.96 -7.87 21.15
C PHE A 46 -11.38 -9.24 20.61
N GLY A 47 -12.69 -9.54 20.60
CA GLY A 47 -13.19 -10.85 20.13
C GLY A 47 -12.68 -11.21 18.73
N TRP A 48 -12.64 -12.51 18.41
CA TRP A 48 -12.06 -13.04 17.15
C TRP A 48 -12.63 -12.40 15.87
N GLN A 49 -13.89 -11.96 15.90
CA GLN A 49 -14.55 -11.26 14.79
C GLN A 49 -13.84 -9.95 14.42
N PHE A 50 -13.27 -9.25 15.40
CA PHE A 50 -12.53 -8.02 15.17
C PHE A 50 -11.20 -8.30 14.46
N TYR A 51 -10.48 -9.34 14.88
CA TYR A 51 -9.25 -9.75 14.19
C TYR A 51 -9.54 -10.23 12.77
N LEU A 52 -10.64 -10.98 12.57
CA LEU A 52 -11.07 -11.40 11.24
C LEU A 52 -11.40 -10.21 10.35
N LEU A 53 -12.09 -9.19 10.87
CA LEU A 53 -12.37 -7.95 10.16
C LEU A 53 -11.07 -7.25 9.72
N LEU A 54 -10.12 -7.05 10.63
CA LEU A 54 -8.86 -6.38 10.31
C LEU A 54 -8.03 -7.17 9.29
N ALA A 55 -7.94 -8.49 9.45
CA ALA A 55 -7.25 -9.36 8.50
C ALA A 55 -7.92 -9.35 7.12
N ALA A 56 -9.26 -9.36 7.07
CA ALA A 56 -10.00 -9.27 5.82
C ALA A 56 -9.77 -7.92 5.13
N LEU A 57 -9.83 -6.80 5.86
CA LEU A 57 -9.56 -5.47 5.29
C LEU A 57 -8.12 -5.35 4.78
N ALA A 58 -7.13 -5.87 5.52
CA ALA A 58 -5.74 -5.92 5.07
C ALA A 58 -5.59 -6.73 3.78
N GLY A 59 -6.16 -7.94 3.74
CA GLY A 59 -6.13 -8.80 2.56
C GLY A 59 -6.84 -8.20 1.35
N ILE A 60 -8.03 -7.62 1.53
CA ILE A 60 -8.77 -6.94 0.46
C ILE A 60 -7.95 -5.77 -0.10
N GLY A 61 -7.27 -4.99 0.76
CA GLY A 61 -6.43 -3.89 0.32
C GLY A 61 -5.27 -4.33 -0.56
N GLU A 62 -4.58 -5.42 -0.20
CA GLU A 62 -3.53 -6.00 -1.06
C GLU A 62 -4.10 -6.48 -2.40
N VAL A 63 -5.20 -7.25 -2.37
CA VAL A 63 -5.83 -7.77 -3.58
C VAL A 63 -6.27 -6.63 -4.50
N ILE A 64 -6.89 -5.57 -3.98
CA ILE A 64 -7.30 -4.41 -4.77
C ILE A 64 -6.08 -3.68 -5.34
N GLU A 65 -5.00 -3.51 -4.59
CA GLU A 65 -3.80 -2.84 -5.11
C GLU A 65 -3.20 -3.62 -6.29
N PHE A 66 -3.00 -4.93 -6.13
CA PHE A 66 -2.49 -5.79 -7.21
C PHE A 66 -3.44 -5.85 -8.40
N ALA A 67 -4.75 -5.98 -8.16
CA ALA A 67 -5.75 -6.03 -9.21
C ALA A 67 -5.83 -4.70 -9.97
N ALA A 68 -5.84 -3.57 -9.27
CA ALA A 68 -5.87 -2.24 -9.89
C ALA A 68 -4.62 -2.01 -10.74
N GLN A 69 -3.44 -2.41 -10.26
CA GLN A 69 -2.21 -2.32 -11.04
C GLN A 69 -2.26 -3.21 -12.29
N TYR A 70 -2.64 -4.48 -12.14
CA TYR A 70 -2.72 -5.44 -13.25
C TYR A 70 -3.77 -5.04 -14.30
N PHE A 71 -5.01 -4.80 -13.88
CA PHE A 71 -6.10 -4.44 -14.80
C PHE A 71 -5.93 -3.03 -15.36
N GLY A 72 -5.39 -2.09 -14.56
CA GLY A 72 -5.02 -0.75 -15.02
C GLY A 72 -4.00 -0.81 -16.14
N ALA A 73 -2.93 -1.58 -15.98
CA ALA A 73 -1.94 -1.79 -17.03
C ALA A 73 -2.55 -2.49 -18.26
N LYS A 74 -3.30 -3.58 -18.05
CA LYS A 74 -3.88 -4.40 -19.13
C LYS A 74 -4.91 -3.64 -19.97
N LYS A 75 -5.75 -2.80 -19.34
CA LYS A 75 -6.74 -1.95 -20.03
C LYS A 75 -6.08 -1.01 -21.05
N TYR A 76 -4.84 -0.61 -20.80
CA TYR A 76 -4.07 0.28 -21.67
C TYR A 76 -3.10 -0.47 -22.60
N GLY A 77 -3.23 -1.80 -22.68
CA GLY A 77 -2.46 -2.63 -23.61
C GLY A 77 -1.10 -3.09 -23.11
N ALA A 78 -0.81 -2.96 -21.81
CA ALA A 78 0.43 -3.49 -21.25
C ALA A 78 0.51 -5.02 -21.40
N THR A 79 1.68 -5.49 -21.79
CA THR A 79 2.06 -6.89 -21.81
C THR A 79 2.35 -7.39 -20.39
N GLY A 80 2.43 -8.71 -20.22
CA GLY A 80 2.84 -9.29 -18.94
C GLY A 80 4.22 -8.81 -18.47
N LYS A 81 5.16 -8.62 -19.40
CA LYS A 81 6.50 -8.10 -19.09
C LYS A 81 6.48 -6.61 -18.74
N GLY A 82 5.65 -5.81 -19.40
CA GLY A 82 5.45 -4.40 -19.02
C GLY A 82 4.85 -4.25 -17.63
N ASN A 83 3.86 -5.08 -17.28
CA ASN A 83 3.27 -5.05 -15.94
C ASN A 83 4.30 -5.44 -14.87
N LEU A 84 5.08 -6.50 -15.09
CA LEU A 84 6.18 -6.88 -14.20
C LEU A 84 7.24 -5.77 -14.10
N GLY A 85 7.60 -5.16 -15.23
CA GLY A 85 8.52 -4.03 -15.28
C GLY A 85 8.02 -2.83 -14.46
N GLY A 86 6.72 -2.54 -14.50
CA GLY A 86 6.10 -1.51 -13.69
C GLY A 86 6.09 -1.86 -12.19
N MET A 87 5.84 -3.12 -11.82
CA MET A 87 5.91 -3.53 -10.41
C MET A 87 7.33 -3.40 -9.85
N ILE A 88 8.33 -3.92 -10.57
CA ILE A 88 9.75 -3.82 -10.17
C ILE A 88 10.18 -2.35 -10.15
N GLY A 89 9.81 -1.59 -11.18
CA GLY A 89 10.08 -0.17 -11.28
C GLY A 89 9.49 0.61 -10.11
N ALA A 90 8.25 0.30 -9.68
CA ALA A 90 7.64 0.93 -8.53
C ALA A 90 8.42 0.68 -7.23
N ILE A 91 8.87 -0.56 -7.01
CA ILE A 91 9.66 -0.91 -5.82
C ILE A 91 11.01 -0.20 -5.85
N LEU A 92 11.75 -0.31 -6.96
CA LEU A 92 13.06 0.33 -7.09
C LEU A 92 12.94 1.85 -7.00
N GLY A 93 11.95 2.43 -7.65
CA GLY A 93 11.68 3.86 -7.60
C GLY A 93 11.32 4.31 -6.18
N ALA A 94 10.52 3.55 -5.44
CA ALA A 94 10.21 3.84 -4.04
C ALA A 94 11.48 3.84 -3.17
N ILE A 95 12.33 2.82 -3.33
CA ILE A 95 13.59 2.71 -2.59
C ILE A 95 14.54 3.86 -2.93
N LEU A 96 14.72 4.17 -4.21
CA LEU A 96 15.59 5.25 -4.66
C LEU A 96 15.04 6.63 -4.28
N GLY A 97 13.71 6.77 -4.23
CA GLY A 97 13.03 8.00 -3.84
C GLY A 97 12.95 8.22 -2.33
N ALA A 98 12.99 7.16 -1.51
CA ALA A 98 12.82 7.24 -0.06
C ALA A 98 13.74 8.24 0.67
N PRO A 99 15.03 8.43 0.29
CA PRO A 99 15.90 9.40 0.94
C PRO A 99 15.44 10.86 0.78
N PHE A 100 14.56 11.15 -0.18
CA PHE A 100 14.14 12.52 -0.51
C PHE A 100 12.86 12.92 0.23
N PHE A 101 12.75 14.21 0.58
CA PHE A 101 11.55 14.82 1.16
C PHE A 101 10.98 14.06 2.38
N PHE A 102 11.84 13.64 3.32
CA PHE A 102 11.44 12.91 4.53
C PHE A 102 10.61 11.63 4.23
N GLY A 103 10.96 10.90 3.17
CA GLY A 103 10.25 9.68 2.76
C GLY A 103 9.15 9.91 1.72
N LEU A 104 8.68 11.14 1.51
CA LEU A 104 7.69 11.44 0.47
C LEU A 104 8.22 11.18 -0.94
N GLY A 105 9.55 11.26 -1.14
CA GLY A 105 10.16 10.90 -2.41
C GLY A 105 9.92 9.44 -2.80
N ALA A 106 9.62 8.54 -1.85
CA ALA A 106 9.27 7.16 -2.16
C ALA A 106 7.93 7.05 -2.91
N LEU A 107 6.95 7.89 -2.61
CA LEU A 107 5.67 7.89 -3.33
C LEU A 107 5.87 8.35 -4.78
N VAL A 108 6.59 9.46 -4.96
CA VAL A 108 6.92 9.99 -6.28
C VAL A 108 7.76 8.97 -7.06
N GLY A 109 8.74 8.39 -6.39
CA GLY A 109 9.60 7.35 -6.93
C GLY A 109 8.83 6.10 -7.32
N ALA A 110 7.85 5.65 -6.52
CA ALA A 110 7.03 4.49 -6.85
C ALA A 110 6.16 4.72 -8.07
N ILE A 111 5.55 5.91 -8.17
CA ILE A 111 4.71 6.30 -9.30
C ILE A 111 5.55 6.44 -10.58
N ALA A 112 6.66 7.19 -10.51
CA ALA A 112 7.57 7.38 -11.63
C ALA A 112 8.22 6.05 -12.05
N GLY A 113 8.66 5.26 -11.09
CA GLY A 113 9.24 3.94 -11.30
C GLY A 113 8.25 2.97 -11.95
N ALA A 114 6.97 2.99 -11.55
CA ALA A 114 5.93 2.19 -12.20
C ALA A 114 5.78 2.54 -13.68
N PHE A 115 5.79 3.84 -13.98
CA PHE A 115 5.69 4.34 -15.35
C PHE A 115 6.93 3.96 -16.18
N PHE A 116 8.13 4.34 -15.72
CA PHE A 116 9.37 4.12 -16.48
C PHE A 116 9.73 2.64 -16.60
N GLY A 117 9.47 1.85 -15.55
CA GLY A 117 9.68 0.41 -15.57
C GLY A 117 8.80 -0.29 -16.60
N CYS A 118 7.50 0.05 -16.66
CA CYS A 118 6.61 -0.47 -17.69
C CYS A 118 7.03 0.00 -19.08
N TYR A 119 7.27 1.30 -19.26
CA TYR A 119 7.71 1.88 -20.53
C TYR A 119 8.97 1.20 -21.08
N PHE A 120 9.99 1.00 -20.24
CA PHE A 120 11.24 0.37 -20.64
C PHE A 120 11.02 -1.06 -21.14
N PHE A 121 10.24 -1.86 -20.43
CA PHE A 121 9.97 -3.24 -20.82
C PHE A 121 9.11 -3.35 -22.08
N GLU A 122 8.11 -2.47 -22.24
CA GLU A 122 7.29 -2.42 -23.46
C GLU A 122 8.14 -2.03 -24.69
N ARG A 123 9.04 -1.05 -24.55
CA ARG A 123 9.98 -0.68 -25.62
C ARG A 123 10.94 -1.81 -25.97
N ARG A 124 11.43 -2.55 -24.98
CA ARG A 124 12.24 -3.77 -25.18
C ARG A 124 11.46 -4.90 -25.86
N HIS A 125 10.14 -4.89 -25.74
CA HIS A 125 9.25 -5.83 -26.44
C HIS A 125 8.96 -5.46 -27.89
N GLY A 126 9.59 -4.41 -28.42
CA GLY A 126 9.43 -3.97 -29.81
C GLY A 126 8.21 -3.08 -30.05
N ARG A 127 7.44 -2.74 -29.01
CA ARG A 127 6.28 -1.84 -29.13
C ARG A 127 6.70 -0.44 -29.49
N ASP A 128 5.89 0.26 -30.26
CA ASP A 128 6.16 1.65 -30.59
C ASP A 128 6.16 2.56 -29.35
N LYS A 129 6.60 3.82 -29.52
CA LYS A 129 6.64 4.76 -28.39
C LYS A 129 5.25 5.11 -27.86
N ALA A 130 4.24 5.19 -28.73
CA ALA A 130 2.90 5.64 -28.36
C ALA A 130 2.18 4.56 -27.52
N GLU A 131 2.26 3.31 -27.94
CA GLU A 131 1.76 2.13 -27.25
C GLU A 131 2.45 1.92 -25.91
N ALA A 132 3.79 1.99 -25.87
CA ALA A 132 4.54 1.84 -24.62
C ALA A 132 4.18 2.93 -23.61
N THR A 133 4.01 4.18 -24.08
CA THR A 133 3.59 5.31 -23.23
C THR A 133 2.17 5.12 -22.72
N ARG A 134 1.25 4.66 -23.57
CA ARG A 134 -0.14 4.36 -23.20
C ARG A 134 -0.19 3.29 -22.11
N ALA A 135 0.54 2.19 -22.27
CA ALA A 135 0.66 1.12 -21.29
C ALA A 135 1.25 1.59 -19.95
N ALA A 136 2.28 2.44 -20.00
CA ALA A 136 2.90 3.04 -18.82
C ALA A 136 1.93 3.92 -18.03
N TRP A 137 1.10 4.73 -18.71
CA TRP A 137 0.03 5.50 -18.07
C TRP A 137 -1.01 4.62 -17.38
N GLY A 138 -1.44 3.53 -18.02
CA GLY A 138 -2.36 2.57 -17.39
C GLY A 138 -1.78 1.95 -16.13
N THR A 139 -0.48 1.62 -16.14
CA THR A 139 0.23 1.08 -14.99
C THR A 139 0.32 2.09 -13.85
N LEU A 140 0.59 3.35 -14.18
CA LEU A 140 0.62 4.45 -13.22
C LEU A 140 -0.75 4.65 -12.56
N TYR A 141 -1.82 4.76 -13.35
CA TYR A 141 -3.17 4.92 -12.80
C TYR A 141 -3.59 3.73 -11.95
N GLY A 142 -3.26 2.51 -12.37
CA GLY A 142 -3.51 1.31 -11.59
C GLY A 142 -2.82 1.34 -10.22
N LYS A 143 -1.55 1.75 -10.17
CA LYS A 143 -0.79 1.89 -8.92
C LYS A 143 -1.39 2.97 -8.01
N VAL A 144 -1.73 4.15 -8.55
CA VAL A 144 -2.29 5.27 -7.77
C VAL A 144 -3.66 4.90 -7.19
N LEU A 145 -4.56 4.35 -8.01
CA LEU A 145 -5.90 3.95 -7.58
C LEU A 145 -5.85 2.81 -6.55
N GLY A 146 -5.00 1.81 -6.79
CA GLY A 146 -4.80 0.69 -5.86
C GLY A 146 -4.29 1.17 -4.49
N MET A 147 -3.27 2.04 -4.50
CA MET A 147 -2.71 2.62 -3.27
C MET A 147 -3.74 3.47 -2.53
N ALA A 148 -4.53 4.29 -3.22
CA ALA A 148 -5.55 5.13 -2.60
C ALA A 148 -6.60 4.29 -1.86
N VAL A 149 -7.10 3.21 -2.46
CA VAL A 149 -8.06 2.30 -1.81
C VAL A 149 -7.40 1.61 -0.61
N LYS A 150 -6.17 1.11 -0.76
CA LYS A 150 -5.44 0.43 0.32
C LYS A 150 -5.18 1.33 1.54
N ILE A 151 -4.84 2.60 1.31
CA ILE A 151 -4.71 3.63 2.36
C ILE A 151 -6.06 3.87 3.03
N GLY A 152 -7.14 4.00 2.25
CA GLY A 152 -8.50 4.18 2.79
C GLY A 152 -8.92 3.03 3.71
N LEU A 153 -8.65 1.78 3.31
CA LEU A 153 -8.90 0.60 4.15
C LEU A 153 -8.03 0.61 5.41
N GLY A 154 -6.77 1.04 5.32
CA GLY A 154 -5.90 1.26 6.49
C GLY A 154 -6.47 2.28 7.47
N GLY A 155 -7.06 3.37 6.96
CA GLY A 155 -7.77 4.36 7.78
C GLY A 155 -8.99 3.76 8.49
N ILE A 156 -9.77 2.93 7.82
CA ILE A 156 -10.89 2.20 8.44
C ILE A 156 -10.40 1.27 9.55
N MET A 157 -9.31 0.53 9.31
CA MET A 157 -8.67 -0.33 10.31
C MET A 157 -8.22 0.47 11.54
N TRP A 158 -7.60 1.63 11.31
CA TRP A 158 -7.17 2.52 12.38
C TRP A 158 -8.36 3.04 13.21
N ILE A 159 -9.43 3.51 12.57
CA ILE A 159 -10.66 3.95 13.26
C ILE A 159 -11.25 2.81 14.09
N ALA A 160 -11.29 1.59 13.54
CA ALA A 160 -11.79 0.42 14.24
C ALA A 160 -10.92 0.08 15.48
N ALA A 161 -9.60 0.24 15.38
CA ALA A 161 -8.68 0.07 16.50
C ALA A 161 -8.87 1.15 17.58
N VAL A 162 -9.01 2.43 17.18
CA VAL A 162 -9.31 3.54 18.10
C VAL A 162 -10.56 3.21 18.93
N ARG A 163 -11.65 2.76 18.30
CA ARG A 163 -12.90 2.40 19.00
C ARG A 163 -12.77 1.26 20.02
N LYS A 164 -11.75 0.41 19.90
CA LYS A 164 -11.52 -0.74 20.79
C LYS A 164 -10.47 -0.46 21.87
N ILE A 165 -9.50 0.39 21.57
CA ILE A 165 -8.34 0.66 22.43
C ILE A 165 -8.54 1.93 23.27
N TRP A 166 -9.28 2.91 22.74
CA TRP A 166 -9.56 4.13 23.46
C TRP A 166 -10.53 3.84 24.63
N PRO A 167 -10.19 4.27 25.86
CA PRO A 167 -11.02 4.09 27.05
C PRO A 167 -12.29 4.93 27.04
#